data_AF-A0A838RLH8-F1
#
_entry.id   AF-A0A838RLH8-F1
#
_cell.length_a   1.000
_cell.length_b   1.000
_cell.length_c   1.000
_cell.angle_alpha   90.00
_cell.angle_beta   90.00
_cell.angle_gamma   90.00
#
_symmetry.space_group_name_H-M   'P 1'
#
loop_
_entity.id
_entity.type
_entity.pdbx_description
1 polymer ?
#
loop_
_entity_poly.entity_id
_entity_poly.type
_entity_poly.pdbx_seq_one_letter_code
_entity_poly.pdbx_strand_id
1 'polypeptide(L)'
;MASRNLFLSLCLILTLLLLGYFAMPWLLWAYNVERAGPLLEQGLAWPEPRQVDSVPQVGNAEALDEALAHLAAAIRWRSDHPYAYRLAAHIYMARADWARAAEGLEHARQYAPLDPLVGWEAGLAYEHLWQLSEQVPYEPLLPRLVRAKIVAPEQPLDTPFCKPGRPASCYVGETSFVQSYADFPEEPGLPTPTLFQHAPSQIRLPLTLPSGQPAISFLMGLDPMAREWGSDGAIFQVWVEPTAGDTILLYEKEMDAQMAQQGWFPGWADLSPWTGQRVTLVFGTAAGPAGNAIADWYGWGDVMLTTTEGAQYRVLLPRLRMRQAWRAAQLSPGHFAGRAAQAAKTPEIKARWDA
;
A
#
# COMPACT_ATOMS: atom_id res chain seq x y z
N MET A 1 37.81 -5.17 -56.79
CA MET A 1 36.47 -4.55 -56.86
C MET A 1 35.38 -5.44 -56.25
N ALA A 2 35.34 -6.75 -56.53
CA ALA A 2 34.34 -7.67 -55.96
C ALA A 2 34.29 -7.71 -54.42
N SER A 3 35.45 -7.68 -53.74
CA SER A 3 35.52 -7.69 -52.27
C SER A 3 34.94 -6.44 -51.61
N ARG A 4 35.04 -5.27 -52.27
CA ARG A 4 34.51 -4.00 -51.74
C ARG A 4 32.98 -3.95 -51.80
N ASN A 5 32.40 -4.49 -52.86
CA ASN A 5 30.94 -4.56 -53.01
C ASN A 5 30.33 -5.55 -52.02
N LEU A 6 30.97 -6.71 -51.79
CA LEU A 6 30.53 -7.68 -50.79
C LEU A 6 30.56 -7.10 -49.36
N PHE A 7 31.62 -6.37 -49.01
CA PHE A 7 31.73 -5.70 -47.71
C PHE A 7 30.63 -4.65 -47.51
N LEU A 8 30.38 -3.79 -48.51
CA LEU A 8 29.32 -2.78 -48.45
C LEU A 8 27.92 -3.41 -48.31
N SER A 9 27.64 -4.50 -49.04
CA SER A 9 26.38 -5.23 -48.90
C SER A 9 26.21 -5.86 -47.51
N LEU A 10 27.26 -6.45 -46.95
CA LEU A 10 27.22 -7.03 -45.60
C LEU A 10 26.99 -5.95 -44.53
N CYS A 11 27.66 -4.80 -44.63
CA CYS A 11 27.45 -3.66 -43.74
C CYS A 11 26.03 -3.10 -43.83
N LEU A 12 25.43 -3.04 -45.03
CA LEU A 12 24.05 -2.60 -45.19
C LEU A 12 23.06 -3.58 -44.56
N ILE A 13 23.23 -4.89 -44.81
CA ILE A 13 22.37 -5.92 -44.22
C ILE A 13 22.46 -5.89 -42.69
N LEU A 14 23.68 -5.81 -42.14
CA LEU A 14 23.87 -5.71 -40.69
C LEU A 14 23.21 -4.44 -40.12
N THR A 15 23.36 -3.30 -40.79
CA THR A 15 22.70 -2.05 -40.39
C THR A 15 21.18 -2.20 -40.39
N LEU A 16 20.58 -2.81 -41.42
CA LEU A 16 19.13 -3.02 -41.49
C LEU A 16 18.64 -3.99 -40.41
N LEU A 17 19.40 -5.06 -40.12
CA LEU A 17 19.06 -5.99 -39.04
C LEU A 17 19.15 -5.32 -37.67
N LEU A 18 20.17 -4.49 -37.44
CA LEU A 18 20.30 -3.71 -36.21
C LEU A 18 19.16 -2.70 -36.07
N LEU A 19 18.84 -1.96 -37.13
CA LEU A 19 17.69 -1.03 -37.12
C LEU A 19 16.39 -1.77 -36.82
N GLY A 20 16.16 -2.93 -37.45
CA GLY A 20 15.00 -3.78 -37.15
C GLY A 20 14.97 -4.23 -35.70
N TYR A 21 16.10 -4.71 -35.18
CA TYR A 21 16.22 -5.15 -33.78
C TYR A 21 15.94 -4.01 -32.79
N PHE A 22 16.47 -2.80 -33.02
CA PHE A 22 16.24 -1.65 -32.15
C PHE A 22 14.85 -1.03 -32.30
N ALA A 23 14.24 -1.11 -33.48
CA ALA A 23 12.87 -0.63 -33.72
C ALA A 23 11.80 -1.62 -33.23
N MET A 24 12.13 -2.90 -33.09
CA MET A 24 11.18 -3.97 -32.78
C MET A 24 10.39 -3.75 -31.47
N PRO A 25 11.00 -3.31 -30.35
CA PRO A 25 10.24 -2.95 -29.14
C PRO A 25 9.16 -1.89 -29.39
N TRP A 26 9.45 -0.86 -30.19
CA TRP A 26 8.50 0.20 -30.54
C TRP A 26 7.39 -0.30 -31.45
N LEU A 27 7.73 -1.07 -32.49
CA LEU A 27 6.75 -1.61 -33.44
C LEU A 27 5.80 -2.60 -32.75
N LEU A 28 6.32 -3.48 -31.90
CA LEU A 28 5.51 -4.47 -31.18
C LEU A 28 4.69 -3.83 -30.06
N TRP A 29 5.23 -2.81 -29.39
CA TRP A 29 4.44 -2.00 -28.45
C TRP A 29 3.28 -1.31 -29.17
N ALA A 30 3.55 -0.60 -30.27
CA ALA A 30 2.54 0.14 -31.03
C ALA A 30 1.45 -0.80 -31.55
N TYR A 31 1.84 -1.95 -32.12
CA TYR A 31 0.91 -2.98 -32.58
C TYR A 31 -0.05 -3.42 -31.46
N ASN A 32 0.48 -3.73 -30.27
CA ASN A 32 -0.35 -4.21 -29.18
C ASN A 32 -1.28 -3.11 -28.62
N VAL A 33 -0.81 -1.87 -28.52
CA VAL A 33 -1.65 -0.73 -28.14
C VAL A 33 -2.77 -0.49 -29.15
N GLU A 34 -2.45 -0.55 -30.45
CA GLU A 34 -3.44 -0.42 -31.53
C GLU A 34 -4.50 -1.52 -31.48
N ARG A 35 -4.09 -2.77 -31.21
CA ARG A 35 -5.03 -3.90 -31.03
C ARG A 35 -5.91 -3.76 -29.80
N ALA A 36 -5.38 -3.20 -28.71
CA ALA A 36 -6.18 -2.94 -27.51
C ALA A 36 -7.25 -1.86 -27.72
N GLY A 37 -7.02 -0.88 -28.61
CA GLY A 37 -7.91 0.27 -28.79
C GLY A 37 -9.39 -0.09 -29.07
N PRO A 38 -9.72 -0.80 -30.16
CA PRO A 38 -11.10 -1.20 -30.46
C PRO A 38 -11.73 -2.08 -29.37
N LEU A 39 -10.92 -2.94 -28.73
CA LEU A 39 -11.36 -3.79 -27.62
C LEU A 39 -11.72 -2.95 -26.38
N LEU A 40 -10.98 -1.88 -26.11
CA LEU A 40 -11.29 -0.92 -25.04
C LEU A 40 -12.57 -0.13 -25.36
N GLU A 41 -12.77 0.30 -26.62
CA GLU A 41 -13.99 0.99 -27.04
C GLU A 41 -15.23 0.11 -26.89
N GLN A 42 -15.10 -1.18 -27.20
CA GLN A 42 -16.18 -2.15 -26.98
C GLN A 42 -16.35 -2.52 -25.51
N GLY A 43 -15.24 -2.60 -24.78
CA GLY A 43 -15.17 -3.14 -23.42
C GLY A 43 -15.52 -2.14 -22.32
N LEU A 44 -15.22 -0.85 -22.51
CA LEU A 44 -15.46 0.21 -21.53
C LEU A 44 -16.74 0.98 -21.85
N ALA A 45 -17.63 1.07 -20.89
CA ALA A 45 -18.79 1.96 -20.93
C ALA A 45 -18.52 3.21 -20.08
N TRP A 46 -18.63 4.39 -20.66
CA TRP A 46 -18.49 5.65 -19.92
C TRP A 46 -19.87 6.22 -19.56
N PRO A 47 -20.05 6.78 -18.34
CA PRO A 47 -21.26 7.52 -18.00
C PRO A 47 -21.55 8.65 -18.98
N GLU A 48 -22.83 8.87 -19.31
CA GLU A 48 -23.29 9.98 -20.15
C GLU A 48 -24.16 10.96 -19.34
N PRO A 49 -23.82 12.26 -19.28
CA PRO A 49 -22.68 12.89 -19.94
C PRO A 49 -21.35 12.54 -19.25
N ARG A 50 -20.30 12.34 -20.05
CA ARG A 50 -18.95 12.11 -19.52
C ARG A 50 -18.43 13.36 -18.81
N GLN A 51 -18.13 13.21 -17.52
CA GLN A 51 -17.54 14.24 -16.66
C GLN A 51 -16.05 13.94 -16.42
N VAL A 52 -15.34 14.93 -15.89
CA VAL A 52 -13.90 14.84 -15.61
C VAL A 52 -13.56 13.76 -14.58
N ASP A 53 -14.52 13.36 -13.75
CA ASP A 53 -14.42 12.30 -12.75
C ASP A 53 -15.29 11.10 -13.06
N SER A 54 -15.78 10.99 -14.30
CA SER A 54 -16.42 9.76 -14.73
C SER A 54 -15.42 8.62 -14.67
N VAL A 55 -15.83 7.55 -14.00
CA VAL A 55 -15.12 6.28 -13.97
C VAL A 55 -15.74 5.37 -15.03
N PRO A 56 -14.93 4.63 -15.80
CA PRO A 56 -15.47 3.66 -16.74
C PRO A 56 -16.20 2.52 -16.01
N GLN A 57 -17.09 1.83 -16.71
CA GLN A 57 -17.79 0.63 -16.25
C GLN A 57 -17.53 -0.51 -17.26
N VAL A 58 -17.75 -1.75 -16.83
CA VAL A 58 -17.67 -2.90 -17.75
C VAL A 58 -18.84 -2.87 -18.73
N GLY A 59 -18.53 -2.67 -20.01
CA GLY A 59 -19.47 -2.87 -21.13
C GLY A 59 -19.40 -4.29 -21.68
N ASN A 60 -18.19 -4.75 -22.05
CA ASN A 60 -17.94 -6.13 -22.50
C ASN A 60 -16.71 -6.71 -21.79
N ALA A 61 -16.93 -7.67 -20.88
CA ALA A 61 -15.87 -8.26 -20.07
C ALA A 61 -14.83 -9.04 -20.89
N GLU A 62 -15.25 -9.77 -21.92
CA GLU A 62 -14.37 -10.58 -22.78
C GLU A 62 -13.44 -9.67 -23.60
N ALA A 63 -13.98 -8.61 -24.19
CA ALA A 63 -13.18 -7.60 -24.89
C ALA A 63 -12.15 -6.95 -23.96
N LEU A 64 -12.49 -6.70 -22.69
CA LEU A 64 -11.56 -6.18 -21.70
C LEU A 64 -10.45 -7.19 -21.34
N ASP A 65 -10.73 -8.49 -21.28
CA ASP A 65 -9.71 -9.52 -21.04
C ASP A 65 -8.71 -9.58 -22.21
N GLU A 66 -9.20 -9.55 -23.45
CA GLU A 66 -8.35 -9.51 -24.64
C GLU A 66 -7.52 -8.21 -24.71
N ALA A 67 -8.14 -7.06 -24.41
CA ALA A 67 -7.44 -5.77 -24.34
C ALA A 67 -6.31 -5.83 -23.31
N LEU A 68 -6.58 -6.39 -22.13
CA LEU A 68 -5.58 -6.49 -21.06
C LEU A 68 -4.41 -7.40 -21.47
N ALA A 69 -4.67 -8.49 -22.20
CA ALA A 69 -3.61 -9.35 -22.74
C ALA A 69 -2.69 -8.61 -23.72
N HIS A 70 -3.26 -7.78 -24.61
CA HIS A 70 -2.50 -6.91 -25.50
C HIS A 70 -1.72 -5.84 -24.74
N LEU A 71 -2.33 -5.15 -23.78
CA LEU A 71 -1.65 -4.14 -22.96
C LEU A 71 -0.51 -4.75 -22.13
N ALA A 72 -0.69 -5.94 -21.58
CA ALA A 72 0.38 -6.67 -20.90
C ALA A 72 1.54 -7.01 -21.86
N ALA A 73 1.25 -7.37 -23.12
CA ALA A 73 2.28 -7.55 -24.14
C ALA A 73 3.00 -6.24 -24.48
N ALA A 74 2.26 -5.14 -24.62
CA ALA A 74 2.83 -3.81 -24.84
C ALA A 74 3.79 -3.42 -23.69
N ILE A 75 3.39 -3.62 -22.44
CA ILE A 75 4.22 -3.37 -21.25
C ILE A 75 5.51 -4.19 -21.28
N ARG A 76 5.46 -5.46 -21.71
CA ARG A 76 6.68 -6.29 -21.85
C ARG A 76 7.66 -5.75 -22.90
N TRP A 77 7.15 -5.20 -24.00
CA TRP A 77 8.00 -4.63 -25.05
C TRP A 77 8.57 -3.27 -24.66
N ARG A 78 7.81 -2.48 -23.90
CA ARG A 78 8.21 -1.16 -23.41
C ARG A 78 7.70 -0.91 -22.01
N SER A 79 8.45 -1.43 -21.03
CA SER A 79 8.12 -1.29 -19.62
C SER A 79 8.30 0.13 -19.09
N ASP A 80 8.98 0.98 -19.87
CA ASP A 80 9.27 2.39 -19.60
C ASP A 80 8.20 3.36 -20.12
N HIS A 81 7.18 2.86 -20.82
CA HIS A 81 6.19 3.72 -21.47
C HIS A 81 4.88 3.79 -20.67
N PRO A 82 4.41 5.00 -20.26
CA PRO A 82 3.31 5.15 -19.30
C PRO A 82 1.93 4.76 -19.87
N TYR A 83 1.74 4.91 -21.18
CA TYR A 83 0.42 4.83 -21.80
C TYR A 83 -0.27 3.46 -21.64
N ALA A 84 0.46 2.35 -21.75
CA ALA A 84 -0.13 1.02 -21.63
C ALA A 84 -0.58 0.73 -20.18
N TYR A 85 0.19 1.18 -19.18
CA TYR A 85 -0.21 1.08 -17.77
C TYR A 85 -1.47 1.90 -17.49
N ARG A 86 -1.55 3.13 -18.01
CA ARG A 86 -2.73 3.99 -17.88
C ARG A 86 -3.99 3.34 -18.47
N LEU A 87 -3.91 2.79 -19.68
CA LEU A 87 -5.04 2.09 -20.30
C LEU A 87 -5.45 0.83 -19.53
N ALA A 88 -4.48 0.05 -19.04
CA ALA A 88 -4.77 -1.13 -18.21
C ALA A 88 -5.46 -0.73 -16.89
N ALA A 89 -5.05 0.39 -16.30
CA ALA A 89 -5.71 0.92 -15.11
C ALA A 89 -7.18 1.28 -15.35
N HIS A 90 -7.56 1.80 -16.52
CA HIS A 90 -8.98 2.03 -16.85
C HIS A 90 -9.80 0.74 -16.87
N ILE A 91 -9.22 -0.37 -17.34
CA ILE A 91 -9.85 -1.70 -17.27
C ILE A 91 -10.06 -2.11 -15.80
N TYR A 92 -9.04 -1.91 -14.96
CA TYR A 92 -9.16 -2.23 -13.53
C TYR A 92 -10.16 -1.35 -12.80
N MET A 93 -10.21 -0.03 -13.09
CA MET A 93 -11.24 0.88 -12.59
C MET A 93 -12.64 0.42 -12.99
N ALA A 94 -12.84 0.01 -14.25
CA ALA A 94 -14.11 -0.50 -14.74
C ALA A 94 -14.57 -1.75 -13.98
N ARG A 95 -13.63 -2.59 -13.55
CA ARG A 95 -13.87 -3.80 -12.76
C ARG A 95 -13.93 -3.56 -11.25
N ALA A 96 -13.83 -2.29 -10.81
CA ALA A 96 -13.69 -1.91 -9.40
C ALA A 96 -12.48 -2.57 -8.69
N ASP A 97 -11.45 -2.97 -9.44
CA ASP A 97 -10.16 -3.41 -8.90
C ASP A 97 -9.25 -2.19 -8.68
N TRP A 98 -9.63 -1.39 -7.70
CA TRP A 98 -9.00 -0.10 -7.47
C TRP A 98 -7.54 -0.18 -7.03
N ALA A 99 -7.15 -1.29 -6.39
CA ALA A 99 -5.76 -1.52 -5.98
C ALA A 99 -4.85 -1.66 -7.20
N ARG A 100 -5.21 -2.52 -8.17
CA ARG A 100 -4.45 -2.66 -9.42
C ARG A 100 -4.53 -1.43 -10.30
N ALA A 101 -5.67 -0.73 -10.29
CA ALA A 101 -5.79 0.54 -10.99
C ALA A 101 -4.80 1.57 -10.45
N ALA A 102 -4.75 1.76 -9.14
CA ALA A 102 -3.83 2.68 -8.49
C ALA A 102 -2.36 2.30 -8.75
N GLU A 103 -2.01 1.02 -8.65
CA GLU A 103 -0.66 0.51 -8.97
C GLU A 103 -0.27 0.83 -10.42
N GLY A 104 -1.15 0.53 -11.39
CA GLY A 104 -0.89 0.85 -12.80
C GLY A 104 -0.72 2.35 -13.05
N LEU A 105 -1.52 3.19 -12.41
CA LEU A 105 -1.41 4.64 -12.54
C LEU A 105 -0.16 5.21 -11.86
N GLU A 106 0.27 4.65 -10.73
CA GLU A 106 1.56 5.01 -10.11
C GLU A 106 2.74 4.62 -11.00
N HIS A 107 2.71 3.45 -11.64
CA HIS A 107 3.70 3.09 -12.66
C HIS A 107 3.70 4.06 -13.84
N ALA A 108 2.52 4.44 -14.35
CA ALA A 108 2.43 5.46 -15.40
C ALA A 108 3.04 6.80 -14.93
N ARG A 109 2.77 7.20 -13.68
CA ARG A 109 3.26 8.46 -13.09
C ARG A 109 4.78 8.47 -12.89
N GLN A 110 5.40 7.32 -12.61
CA GLN A 110 6.86 7.22 -12.53
C GLN A 110 7.54 7.62 -13.84
N TYR A 111 6.96 7.24 -14.99
CA TYR A 111 7.50 7.56 -16.31
C TYR A 111 6.98 8.88 -16.90
N ALA A 112 5.85 9.40 -16.40
CA ALA A 112 5.27 10.68 -16.79
C ALA A 112 4.83 11.51 -15.57
N PRO A 113 5.77 11.95 -14.70
CA PRO A 113 5.43 12.58 -13.43
C PRO A 113 4.79 13.96 -13.57
N LEU A 114 4.94 14.60 -14.74
CA LEU A 114 4.38 15.92 -15.06
C LEU A 114 3.10 15.85 -15.89
N ASP A 115 2.60 14.65 -16.23
CA ASP A 115 1.33 14.51 -16.94
C ASP A 115 0.17 14.70 -15.94
N PRO A 116 -0.56 15.84 -16.02
CA PRO A 116 -1.63 16.12 -15.07
C PRO A 116 -2.79 15.12 -15.18
N LEU A 117 -2.98 14.49 -16.33
CA LEU A 117 -4.04 13.51 -16.53
C LEU A 117 -3.76 12.21 -15.78
N VAL A 118 -2.52 11.74 -15.80
CA VAL A 118 -2.11 10.54 -15.05
C VAL A 118 -2.23 10.79 -13.55
N GLY A 119 -1.77 11.95 -13.06
CA GLY A 119 -1.89 12.29 -11.64
C GLY A 119 -3.35 12.51 -11.20
N TRP A 120 -4.20 13.07 -12.06
CA TRP A 120 -5.65 13.16 -11.82
C TRP A 120 -6.28 11.78 -11.65
N GLU A 121 -6.05 10.88 -12.62
CA GLU A 121 -6.60 9.52 -12.62
C GLU A 121 -6.08 8.68 -11.45
N ALA A 122 -4.79 8.80 -11.10
CA ALA A 122 -4.22 8.16 -9.92
C ALA A 122 -4.96 8.60 -8.65
N GLY A 123 -5.18 9.90 -8.50
CA GLY A 123 -5.94 10.42 -7.37
C GLY A 123 -7.40 9.96 -7.36
N LEU A 124 -8.06 9.80 -8.51
CA LEU A 124 -9.40 9.19 -8.58
C LEU A 124 -9.39 7.73 -8.08
N ALA A 125 -8.42 6.92 -8.52
CA ALA A 125 -8.30 5.54 -8.08
C ALA A 125 -8.09 5.45 -6.55
N TYR A 126 -7.25 6.32 -5.99
CA TYR A 126 -7.03 6.39 -4.55
C TYR A 126 -8.22 6.98 -3.77
N GLU A 127 -8.98 7.91 -4.35
CA GLU A 127 -10.24 8.42 -3.78
C GLU A 127 -11.24 7.28 -3.58
N HIS A 128 -11.40 6.41 -4.59
CA HIS A 128 -12.25 5.23 -4.49
C HIS A 128 -11.73 4.19 -3.49
N LEU A 129 -10.41 3.90 -3.48
CA LEU A 129 -9.80 3.03 -2.47
C LEU A 129 -10.04 3.56 -1.05
N TRP A 130 -9.89 4.87 -0.84
CA TRP A 130 -10.11 5.49 0.45
C TRP A 130 -11.57 5.32 0.88
N GLN A 131 -12.53 5.63 0.01
CA GLN A 131 -13.95 5.43 0.31
C GLN A 131 -14.30 3.98 0.65
N LEU A 132 -13.70 3.01 -0.06
CA LEU A 132 -13.86 1.60 0.27
C LEU A 132 -13.26 1.28 1.64
N SER A 133 -12.05 1.76 1.93
CA SER A 133 -11.37 1.51 3.21
C SER A 133 -12.14 2.02 4.42
N GLU A 134 -12.90 3.12 4.29
CA GLU A 134 -13.75 3.67 5.36
C GLU A 134 -15.00 2.80 5.62
N GLN A 135 -15.40 1.98 4.66
CA GLN A 135 -16.58 1.12 4.75
C GLN A 135 -16.25 -0.29 5.23
N VAL A 136 -14.98 -0.68 5.23
CA VAL A 136 -14.60 -2.04 5.64
C VAL A 136 -14.76 -2.18 7.17
N PRO A 137 -15.45 -3.23 7.67
CA PRO A 137 -15.57 -3.47 9.10
C PRO A 137 -14.20 -3.72 9.75
N TYR A 138 -14.00 -3.16 10.94
CA TYR A 138 -12.80 -3.39 11.73
C TYR A 138 -13.11 -3.52 13.22
N GLU A 139 -12.26 -4.26 13.95
CA GLU A 139 -12.25 -4.37 15.41
C GLU A 139 -10.89 -3.90 15.93
N PRO A 140 -10.80 -2.77 16.68
CA PRO A 140 -9.58 -2.35 17.34
C PRO A 140 -9.14 -3.36 18.41
N LEU A 141 -7.89 -3.83 18.32
CA LEU A 141 -7.34 -4.82 19.26
C LEU A 141 -6.60 -4.22 20.44
N LEU A 142 -6.26 -2.93 20.42
CA LEU A 142 -5.48 -2.29 21.48
C LEU A 142 -6.04 -2.54 22.90
N PRO A 143 -7.36 -2.37 23.17
CA PRO A 143 -7.91 -2.63 24.51
C PRO A 143 -7.76 -4.10 24.97
N ARG A 144 -7.56 -5.03 24.05
CA ARG A 144 -7.35 -6.46 24.35
C ARG A 144 -5.87 -6.76 24.51
N LEU A 145 -5.01 -6.18 23.65
CA LEU A 145 -3.56 -6.34 23.68
C LEU A 145 -2.95 -5.85 25.01
N VAL A 146 -3.40 -4.71 25.53
CA VAL A 146 -2.88 -4.15 26.81
C VAL A 146 -3.19 -5.02 28.03
N ARG A 147 -4.14 -5.97 27.91
CA ARG A 147 -4.53 -6.94 28.94
C ARG A 147 -4.03 -8.36 28.65
N ALA A 148 -3.41 -8.57 27.50
CA ALA A 148 -2.94 -9.87 27.05
C ALA A 148 -1.69 -10.31 27.85
N LYS A 149 -1.28 -11.57 27.66
CA LYS A 149 -0.13 -12.10 28.38
C LYS A 149 1.15 -11.49 27.82
N ILE A 150 1.93 -10.87 28.70
CA ILE A 150 3.27 -10.33 28.38
C ILE A 150 4.30 -11.43 28.59
N VAL A 151 5.22 -11.57 27.63
CA VAL A 151 6.45 -12.36 27.75
C VAL A 151 7.61 -11.40 27.51
N ALA A 152 8.38 -11.12 28.56
CA ALA A 152 9.49 -10.17 28.54
C ALA A 152 10.55 -10.61 29.56
N PRO A 153 11.78 -10.07 29.50
CA PRO A 153 12.78 -10.29 30.53
C PRO A 153 12.31 -9.86 31.93
N GLU A 154 12.88 -10.49 32.95
CA GLU A 154 12.60 -10.16 34.36
C GLU A 154 13.35 -8.91 34.86
N GLN A 155 14.24 -8.35 34.03
CA GLN A 155 14.96 -7.13 34.36
C GLN A 155 14.01 -5.93 34.26
N PRO A 156 13.83 -5.13 35.33
CA PRO A 156 13.03 -3.91 35.23
C PRO A 156 13.72 -2.89 34.32
N LEU A 157 12.91 -2.14 33.58
CA LEU A 157 13.33 -0.99 32.79
C LEU A 157 12.85 0.30 33.45
N ASP A 158 13.40 1.44 33.06
CA ASP A 158 12.86 2.74 33.47
C ASP A 158 11.83 3.20 32.43
N THR A 159 10.58 2.75 32.60
CA THR A 159 9.47 3.18 31.75
C THR A 159 8.28 3.61 32.62
N PRO A 160 7.41 4.50 32.10
CA PRO A 160 6.21 4.92 32.84
C PRO A 160 5.19 3.80 33.05
N PHE A 161 5.41 2.61 32.47
CA PHE A 161 4.47 1.48 32.50
C PHE A 161 4.79 0.45 33.60
N CYS A 162 5.95 0.56 34.24
CA CYS A 162 6.38 -0.33 35.31
C CYS A 162 5.41 -0.35 36.49
N LYS A 163 4.92 -1.56 36.84
CA LYS A 163 4.12 -1.81 38.03
C LYS A 163 4.94 -2.51 39.11
N PRO A 164 4.81 -2.12 40.39
CA PRO A 164 5.53 -2.76 41.50
C PRO A 164 5.33 -4.28 41.52
N GLY A 165 6.43 -5.02 41.63
CA GLY A 165 6.41 -6.49 41.70
C GLY A 165 6.02 -7.20 40.38
N ARG A 166 5.98 -6.49 39.25
CA ARG A 166 5.70 -7.06 37.93
C ARG A 166 6.67 -6.53 36.86
N PRO A 167 7.93 -6.98 36.83
CA PRO A 167 8.95 -6.46 35.91
C PRO A 167 8.53 -6.45 34.43
N ALA A 168 7.84 -7.50 33.97
CA ALA A 168 7.33 -7.59 32.60
C ALA A 168 6.40 -6.42 32.20
N SER A 169 5.73 -5.76 33.16
CA SER A 169 4.88 -4.59 32.86
C SER A 169 5.67 -3.35 32.44
N CYS A 170 6.97 -3.29 32.70
CA CYS A 170 7.83 -2.23 32.19
C CYS A 170 7.97 -2.25 30.66
N TYR A 171 7.77 -3.40 30.04
CA TYR A 171 8.00 -3.57 28.61
C TYR A 171 6.79 -3.19 27.75
N VAL A 172 5.59 -3.15 28.32
CA VAL A 172 4.36 -2.94 27.53
C VAL A 172 3.41 -1.99 28.22
N GLY A 173 2.85 -1.06 27.44
CA GLY A 173 1.92 -0.06 27.92
C GLY A 173 0.97 0.46 26.85
N GLU A 174 -0.11 1.10 27.28
CA GLU A 174 -0.99 1.85 26.39
C GLU A 174 -0.51 3.30 26.33
N THR A 175 -0.37 3.84 25.11
CA THR A 175 0.06 5.22 24.88
C THR A 175 -0.51 5.74 23.55
N SER A 176 -0.06 6.92 23.14
CA SER A 176 -0.31 7.48 21.82
C SER A 176 0.97 8.13 21.29
N PHE A 177 1.39 7.76 20.08
CA PHE A 177 2.48 8.46 19.40
C PHE A 177 1.90 9.43 18.36
N VAL A 178 2.50 10.61 18.28
CA VAL A 178 2.18 11.61 17.24
C VAL A 178 3.32 11.62 16.24
N GLN A 179 3.12 11.00 15.09
CA GLN A 179 4.11 11.00 14.01
C GLN A 179 3.45 10.81 12.63
N SER A 180 4.18 11.22 11.60
CA SER A 180 3.79 11.04 10.20
C SER A 180 4.08 9.61 9.75
N TYR A 181 3.56 9.24 8.57
CA TYR A 181 3.95 7.99 7.92
C TYR A 181 5.33 8.14 7.28
N ALA A 182 6.10 7.04 7.25
CA ALA A 182 7.45 7.02 6.67
C ALA A 182 7.47 7.45 5.20
N ASP A 183 6.45 7.06 4.43
CA ASP A 183 6.29 7.43 3.02
C ASP A 183 5.83 8.87 2.81
N PHE A 184 5.39 9.57 3.87
CA PHE A 184 4.80 10.90 3.81
C PHE A 184 5.29 11.79 4.98
N PRO A 185 6.61 12.04 5.08
CA PRO A 185 7.19 12.79 6.19
C PRO A 185 6.75 14.27 6.22
N GLU A 186 6.31 14.82 5.08
CA GLU A 186 5.80 16.18 4.96
C GLU A 186 4.38 16.36 5.50
N GLU A 187 3.64 15.26 5.68
CA GLU A 187 2.29 15.30 6.22
C GLU A 187 2.34 15.53 7.73
N PRO A 188 1.34 16.21 8.33
CA PRO A 188 1.31 16.42 9.77
C PRO A 188 1.20 15.08 10.50
N GLY A 189 1.92 14.96 11.62
CA GLY A 189 1.85 13.77 12.46
C GLY A 189 0.45 13.55 13.03
N LEU A 190 0.03 12.29 13.08
CA LEU A 190 -1.29 11.91 13.58
C LEU A 190 -1.18 11.24 14.94
N PRO A 191 -1.98 11.66 15.95
CA PRO A 191 -2.05 10.94 17.21
C PRO A 191 -2.65 9.56 16.96
N THR A 192 -1.87 8.52 17.26
CA THR A 192 -2.22 7.14 16.96
C THR A 192 -2.23 6.33 18.25
N PRO A 193 -3.37 5.72 18.64
CA PRO A 193 -3.42 4.79 19.76
C PRO A 193 -2.40 3.67 19.56
N THR A 194 -1.52 3.49 20.54
CA THR A 194 -0.33 2.67 20.39
C THR A 194 -0.15 1.75 21.58
N LEU A 195 0.15 0.49 21.29
CA LEU A 195 0.73 -0.43 22.26
C LEU A 195 2.23 -0.18 22.28
N PHE A 196 2.71 0.54 23.30
CA PHE A 196 4.14 0.62 23.57
C PHE A 196 4.68 -0.78 23.82
N GLN A 197 5.80 -1.14 23.19
CA GLN A 197 6.44 -2.42 23.33
C GLN A 197 7.97 -2.29 23.23
N HIS A 198 8.65 -2.34 24.37
CA HIS A 198 10.10 -2.32 24.44
C HIS A 198 10.71 -3.67 24.03
N ALA A 199 11.79 -3.67 23.27
CA ALA A 199 12.49 -4.91 22.89
C ALA A 199 13.38 -5.49 24.02
N PRO A 200 13.64 -6.81 24.07
CA PRO A 200 12.83 -7.85 23.48
C PRO A 200 11.56 -8.08 24.33
N SER A 201 10.40 -8.14 23.70
CA SER A 201 9.18 -8.59 24.38
C SER A 201 8.15 -9.12 23.39
N GLN A 202 7.17 -9.86 23.90
CA GLN A 202 6.04 -10.38 23.15
C GLN A 202 4.73 -10.18 23.91
N ILE A 203 3.67 -9.93 23.14
CA ILE A 203 2.28 -9.94 23.59
C ILE A 203 1.55 -11.12 22.98
N ARG A 204 0.94 -11.95 23.84
CA ARG A 204 0.23 -13.18 23.47
C ARG A 204 -1.26 -13.02 23.74
N LEU A 205 -2.03 -12.81 22.67
CA LEU A 205 -3.47 -12.57 22.72
C LEU A 205 -4.24 -13.81 22.25
N PRO A 206 -4.85 -14.59 23.17
CA PRO A 206 -5.75 -15.65 22.78
C PRO A 206 -7.09 -15.07 22.30
N LEU A 207 -7.55 -15.51 21.13
CA LEU A 207 -8.84 -15.11 20.57
C LEU A 207 -9.44 -16.18 19.66
N THR A 208 -10.74 -16.06 19.41
CA THR A 208 -11.39 -16.75 18.30
C THR A 208 -11.45 -15.78 17.13
N LEU A 209 -10.94 -16.19 15.96
CA LEU A 209 -10.91 -15.33 14.79
C LEU A 209 -12.29 -15.21 14.14
N PRO A 210 -12.84 -13.99 13.97
CA PRO A 210 -14.15 -13.80 13.35
C PRO A 210 -14.16 -14.21 11.88
N SER A 211 -15.27 -14.78 11.40
CA SER A 211 -15.40 -15.20 10.00
C SER A 211 -15.35 -14.07 8.97
N GLY A 212 -15.77 -12.88 9.37
CA GLY A 212 -15.79 -11.69 8.53
C GLY A 212 -14.56 -10.78 8.66
N GLN A 213 -13.56 -11.14 9.48
CA GLN A 213 -12.36 -10.33 9.68
C GLN A 213 -11.09 -11.20 9.68
N PRO A 214 -10.78 -11.87 8.55
CA PRO A 214 -9.67 -12.80 8.42
C PRO A 214 -8.29 -12.13 8.27
N ALA A 215 -8.11 -10.86 8.62
CA ALA A 215 -6.82 -10.20 8.50
C ALA A 215 -6.56 -9.26 9.68
N ILE A 216 -5.28 -8.97 9.91
CA ILE A 216 -4.84 -7.91 10.83
C ILE A 216 -4.10 -6.82 10.07
N SER A 217 -4.29 -5.57 10.48
CA SER A 217 -3.49 -4.43 10.05
C SER A 217 -2.94 -3.69 11.27
N PHE A 218 -1.78 -3.08 11.13
CA PHE A 218 -1.10 -2.38 12.21
C PHE A 218 -0.09 -1.37 11.66
N LEU A 219 0.34 -0.45 12.52
CA LEU A 219 1.44 0.47 12.29
C LEU A 219 2.61 0.10 13.20
N MET A 220 3.83 0.27 12.71
CA MET A 220 5.06 0.02 13.46
C MET A 220 5.91 1.27 13.44
N GLY A 221 6.47 1.65 14.57
CA GLY A 221 7.28 2.86 14.65
C GLY A 221 7.95 3.02 16.01
N LEU A 222 9.03 3.80 16.01
CA LEU A 222 9.74 4.22 17.21
C LEU A 222 8.99 5.37 17.89
N ASP A 223 8.96 5.39 19.21
CA ASP A 223 8.50 6.56 19.96
C ASP A 223 9.29 7.80 19.52
N PRO A 224 8.64 8.89 19.10
CA PRO A 224 9.32 10.12 18.73
C PRO A 224 10.32 10.64 19.77
N MET A 225 10.08 10.39 21.07
CA MET A 225 11.00 10.77 22.14
C MET A 225 12.31 9.95 22.14
N ALA A 226 12.26 8.69 21.67
CA ALA A 226 13.39 7.78 21.68
C ALA A 226 14.31 7.88 20.46
N ARG A 227 13.91 8.68 19.47
CA ARG A 227 14.66 8.89 18.22
C ARG A 227 16.10 9.33 18.42
N GLU A 228 16.33 10.19 19.41
CA GLU A 228 17.67 10.72 19.72
C GLU A 228 18.47 9.83 20.70
N TRP A 229 17.90 8.72 21.17
CA TRP A 229 18.52 7.86 22.19
C TRP A 229 19.40 6.75 21.60
N GLY A 230 19.50 6.67 20.27
CA GLY A 230 20.45 5.79 19.58
C GLY A 230 20.03 4.33 19.48
N SER A 231 18.75 4.05 19.18
CA SER A 231 18.29 2.69 18.82
C SER A 231 19.06 2.18 17.59
N ASP A 232 19.41 0.90 17.60
CA ASP A 232 20.05 0.23 16.45
C ASP A 232 19.03 -0.36 15.47
N GLY A 233 17.74 -0.31 15.80
CA GLY A 233 16.65 -0.90 15.03
C GLY A 233 15.76 -1.83 15.88
N ALA A 234 14.85 -2.53 15.23
CA ALA A 234 14.09 -3.62 15.83
C ALA A 234 13.55 -4.56 14.76
N ILE A 235 13.20 -5.78 15.18
CA ILE A 235 12.49 -6.74 14.35
C ILE A 235 11.07 -6.87 14.89
N PHE A 236 10.10 -6.46 14.07
CA PHE A 236 8.68 -6.62 14.34
C PHE A 236 8.20 -7.94 13.76
N GLN A 237 7.52 -8.74 14.57
CA GLN A 237 7.06 -10.07 14.19
C GLN A 237 5.62 -10.27 14.61
N VAL A 238 4.84 -10.90 13.73
CA VAL A 238 3.52 -11.41 14.07
C VAL A 238 3.46 -12.90 13.79
N TRP A 239 3.09 -13.68 14.81
CA TRP A 239 2.85 -15.10 14.69
C TRP A 239 1.40 -15.45 14.99
N VAL A 240 0.98 -16.58 14.46
CA VAL A 240 -0.22 -17.29 14.90
C VAL A 240 0.17 -18.63 15.52
N GLU A 241 -0.41 -18.92 16.67
CA GLU A 241 -0.29 -20.20 17.36
C GLU A 241 -1.68 -20.86 17.37
N PRO A 242 -1.90 -21.84 16.48
CA PRO A 242 -3.12 -22.62 16.49
C PRO A 242 -3.27 -23.41 17.80
N THR A 243 -4.50 -23.82 18.14
CA THR A 243 -4.72 -24.73 19.29
C THR A 243 -4.07 -26.11 19.06
N ALA A 244 -3.94 -26.52 17.79
CA ALA A 244 -3.23 -27.73 17.38
C ALA A 244 -2.39 -27.44 16.13
N GLY A 245 -1.12 -27.84 16.16
CA GLY A 245 -0.15 -27.60 15.08
C GLY A 245 0.99 -26.68 15.51
N ASP A 246 1.83 -26.34 14.54
CA ASP A 246 3.01 -25.52 14.76
C ASP A 246 2.68 -24.01 14.79
N THR A 247 3.52 -23.26 15.50
CA THR A 247 3.52 -21.78 15.44
C THR A 247 3.98 -21.33 14.06
N ILE A 248 3.26 -20.38 13.47
CA ILE A 248 3.51 -19.89 12.10
C ILE A 248 3.80 -18.39 12.15
N LEU A 249 4.94 -17.98 11.57
CA LEU A 249 5.29 -16.58 11.34
C LEU A 249 4.48 -16.05 10.15
N LEU A 250 3.70 -15.01 10.39
CA LEU A 250 2.82 -14.39 9.40
C LEU A 250 3.42 -13.13 8.80
N TYR A 251 4.18 -12.40 9.60
CA TYR A 251 4.77 -11.12 9.21
C TYR A 251 6.08 -10.91 9.96
N GLU A 252 7.08 -10.43 9.24
CA GLU A 252 8.34 -9.97 9.81
C GLU A 252 8.78 -8.70 9.09
N LYS A 253 9.20 -7.70 9.88
CA LYS A 253 9.81 -6.48 9.37
C LYS A 253 11.00 -6.12 10.25
N GLU A 254 12.18 -6.19 9.65
CA GLU A 254 13.37 -5.57 10.20
C GLU A 254 13.33 -4.05 9.90
N MET A 255 13.54 -3.26 10.94
CA MET A 255 13.79 -1.83 10.87
C MET A 255 15.20 -1.58 11.36
N ASP A 256 16.02 -0.95 10.54
CA ASP A 256 17.32 -0.43 10.96
C ASP A 256 17.14 0.93 11.65
N ALA A 257 18.24 1.44 12.22
CA ALA A 257 18.27 2.74 12.89
C ALA A 257 17.79 3.89 11.99
N GLN A 258 17.99 3.84 10.67
CA GLN A 258 17.55 4.90 9.75
C GLN A 258 16.05 4.82 9.49
N MET A 259 15.52 3.62 9.24
CA MET A 259 14.10 3.38 9.04
C MET A 259 13.31 3.80 10.29
N ALA A 260 13.77 3.44 11.49
CA ALA A 260 13.10 3.78 12.75
C ALA A 260 12.84 5.29 12.94
N GLN A 261 13.60 6.16 12.26
CA GLN A 261 13.45 7.63 12.33
C GLN A 261 12.36 8.18 11.41
N GLN A 262 11.87 7.38 10.46
CA GLN A 262 11.02 7.87 9.36
C GLN A 262 9.55 8.02 9.75
N GLY A 263 9.11 7.39 10.85
CA GLY A 263 7.75 7.49 11.35
C GLY A 263 7.01 6.16 11.32
N TRP A 264 5.71 6.19 11.02
CA TRP A 264 4.88 4.98 10.95
C TRP A 264 5.11 4.19 9.66
N PHE A 265 5.35 2.89 9.81
CA PHE A 265 5.34 1.91 8.74
C PHE A 265 4.08 1.04 8.86
N PRO A 266 3.21 1.02 7.84
CA PRO A 266 2.06 0.14 7.86
C PRO A 266 2.46 -1.31 7.58
N GLY A 267 1.78 -2.25 8.22
CA GLY A 267 1.91 -3.67 8.01
C GLY A 267 0.57 -4.38 8.11
N TRP A 268 0.50 -5.58 7.55
CA TRP A 268 -0.67 -6.44 7.65
C TRP A 268 -0.29 -7.91 7.52
N ALA A 269 -1.18 -8.79 7.97
CA ALA A 269 -1.04 -10.24 7.82
C ALA A 269 -2.39 -10.91 7.56
N ASP A 270 -2.34 -11.95 6.72
CA ASP A 270 -3.49 -12.80 6.41
C ASP A 270 -3.68 -13.87 7.50
N LEU A 271 -4.90 -13.93 8.02
CA LEU A 271 -5.36 -14.91 9.01
C LEU A 271 -6.45 -15.84 8.44
N SER A 272 -6.76 -15.73 7.14
CA SER A 272 -7.79 -16.52 6.46
C SER A 272 -7.73 -18.01 6.79
N PRO A 273 -6.56 -18.68 6.86
CA PRO A 273 -6.49 -20.11 7.18
C PRO A 273 -7.04 -20.50 8.56
N TRP A 274 -7.08 -19.58 9.53
CA TRP A 274 -7.52 -19.83 10.91
C TRP A 274 -8.87 -19.21 11.24
N THR A 275 -9.59 -18.75 10.22
CA THR A 275 -10.91 -18.15 10.38
C THR A 275 -11.88 -19.08 11.11
N GLY A 276 -12.58 -18.56 12.13
CA GLY A 276 -13.47 -19.34 12.99
C GLY A 276 -12.78 -20.21 14.05
N GLN A 277 -11.45 -20.28 14.05
CA GLN A 277 -10.69 -21.08 15.01
C GLN A 277 -10.23 -20.25 16.20
N ARG A 278 -9.96 -20.94 17.32
CA ARG A 278 -9.25 -20.35 18.46
C ARG A 278 -7.75 -20.43 18.22
N VAL A 279 -7.10 -19.28 18.29
CA VAL A 279 -5.65 -19.13 18.13
C VAL A 279 -5.09 -18.20 19.22
N THR A 280 -3.77 -18.18 19.36
CA THR A 280 -3.06 -17.09 20.03
C THR A 280 -2.32 -16.28 18.98
N LEU A 281 -2.65 -15.00 18.84
CA LEU A 281 -1.84 -14.07 18.08
C LEU A 281 -0.70 -13.57 18.96
N VAL A 282 0.51 -13.58 18.42
CA VAL A 282 1.71 -13.14 19.11
C VAL A 282 2.29 -11.95 18.37
N PHE A 283 2.42 -10.82 19.06
CA PHE A 283 3.09 -9.61 18.57
C PHE A 283 4.43 -9.49 19.27
N GLY A 284 5.53 -9.63 18.53
CA GLY A 284 6.89 -9.60 19.07
C GLY A 284 7.71 -8.44 18.54
N THR A 285 8.45 -7.82 19.44
CA THR A 285 9.47 -6.83 19.11
C THR A 285 10.79 -7.37 19.63
N ALA A 286 11.70 -7.73 18.73
CA ALA A 286 13.06 -8.14 19.08
C ALA A 286 14.04 -6.98 18.85
N ALA A 287 15.21 -7.05 19.51
CA ALA A 287 16.26 -6.06 19.35
C ALA A 287 16.78 -6.02 17.91
N GLY A 288 17.31 -4.86 17.50
CA GLY A 288 17.91 -4.67 16.19
C GLY A 288 19.19 -5.49 15.94
N PRO A 289 19.83 -5.28 14.77
CA PRO A 289 20.95 -6.12 14.31
C PRO A 289 22.18 -6.17 15.24
N ALA A 290 22.43 -5.12 16.03
CA ALA A 290 23.54 -5.13 17.00
C ALA A 290 23.12 -5.65 18.38
N GLY A 291 21.85 -6.06 18.55
CA GLY A 291 21.29 -6.58 19.79
C GLY A 291 21.15 -5.53 20.90
N ASN A 292 21.23 -4.23 20.56
CA ASN A 292 21.22 -3.15 21.54
C ASN A 292 19.79 -2.60 21.75
N ALA A 293 19.07 -3.18 22.71
CA ALA A 293 17.70 -2.78 22.99
C ALA A 293 17.52 -1.52 23.86
N ILE A 294 18.59 -0.81 24.26
CA ILE A 294 18.51 0.25 25.28
C ILE A 294 17.52 1.38 24.92
N ALA A 295 17.39 1.69 23.63
CA ALA A 295 16.56 2.78 23.12
C ALA A 295 15.36 2.27 22.30
N ASP A 296 15.01 0.99 22.40
CA ASP A 296 14.03 0.32 21.55
C ASP A 296 12.60 0.54 22.06
N TRP A 297 12.21 1.80 22.20
CA TRP A 297 10.88 2.23 22.61
C TRP A 297 9.92 2.21 21.42
N TYR A 298 9.67 1.01 20.92
CA TYR A 298 8.82 0.81 19.75
C TYR A 298 7.34 0.73 20.13
N GLY A 299 6.48 0.85 19.13
CA GLY A 299 5.05 0.76 19.30
C GLY A 299 4.35 0.05 18.14
N TRP A 300 3.26 -0.65 18.49
CA TRP A 300 2.26 -1.14 17.56
C TRP A 300 1.07 -0.19 17.56
N GLY A 301 1.01 0.67 16.56
CA GLY A 301 -0.08 1.63 16.37
C GLY A 301 -1.27 0.98 15.68
N ASP A 302 -2.47 1.42 16.05
CA ASP A 302 -3.70 1.18 15.29
C ASP A 302 -3.95 -0.29 14.89
N VAL A 303 -3.68 -1.21 15.82
CA VAL A 303 -3.81 -2.66 15.57
C VAL A 303 -5.27 -3.03 15.47
N MET A 304 -5.68 -3.61 14.34
CA MET A 304 -7.07 -3.93 14.03
C MET A 304 -7.21 -5.33 13.41
N LEU A 305 -8.32 -6.02 13.71
CA LEU A 305 -8.86 -7.08 12.86
C LEU A 305 -9.76 -6.47 11.80
N THR A 306 -9.70 -6.96 10.57
CA THR A 306 -10.50 -6.47 9.45
C THR A 306 -10.56 -7.51 8.32
N THR A 307 -11.21 -7.20 7.20
CA THR A 307 -11.17 -8.06 6.01
C THR A 307 -9.79 -8.02 5.36
N THR A 308 -9.47 -9.02 4.53
CA THR A 308 -8.21 -9.04 3.77
C THR A 308 -8.07 -7.80 2.90
N GLU A 309 -9.14 -7.37 2.24
CA GLU A 309 -9.17 -6.16 1.42
C GLU A 309 -8.97 -4.91 2.28
N GLY A 310 -9.64 -4.80 3.43
CA GLY A 310 -9.45 -3.67 4.35
C GLY A 310 -8.01 -3.53 4.82
N ALA A 311 -7.40 -4.65 5.22
CA ALA A 311 -6.00 -4.67 5.65
C ALA A 311 -5.07 -4.21 4.52
N GLN A 312 -5.28 -4.70 3.30
CA GLN A 312 -4.53 -4.28 2.12
C GLN A 312 -4.73 -2.79 1.79
N TYR A 313 -5.95 -2.29 1.84
CA TYR A 313 -6.23 -0.88 1.55
C TYR A 313 -5.57 0.05 2.57
N ARG A 314 -5.56 -0.32 3.86
CA ARG A 314 -4.92 0.50 4.90
C ARG A 314 -3.42 0.65 4.68
N VAL A 315 -2.72 -0.39 4.24
CA VAL A 315 -1.27 -0.28 3.98
C VAL A 315 -0.92 0.57 2.75
N LEU A 316 -1.87 0.76 1.83
CA LEU A 316 -1.70 1.64 0.67
C LEU A 316 -1.81 3.13 1.01
N LEU A 317 -2.36 3.48 2.19
CA LEU A 317 -2.57 4.87 2.63
C LEU A 317 -3.31 5.73 1.59
N PRO A 318 -4.49 5.29 1.11
CA PRO A 318 -5.11 5.84 -0.11
C PRO A 318 -5.41 7.33 0.00
N ARG A 319 -5.84 7.83 1.16
CA ARG A 319 -6.06 9.27 1.37
C ARG A 319 -4.79 10.09 1.15
N LEU A 320 -3.64 9.62 1.63
CA LEU A 320 -2.35 10.33 1.47
C LEU A 320 -1.87 10.27 0.03
N ARG A 321 -1.93 9.09 -0.59
CA ARG A 321 -1.59 8.89 -2.00
C ARG A 321 -2.45 9.72 -2.94
N MET A 322 -3.76 9.82 -2.69
CA MET A 322 -4.67 10.71 -3.41
C MET A 322 -4.20 12.16 -3.36
N ARG A 323 -3.90 12.68 -2.16
CA ARG A 323 -3.38 14.06 -2.00
C ARG A 323 -2.05 14.26 -2.72
N GLN A 324 -1.13 13.30 -2.61
CA GLN A 324 0.16 13.34 -3.28
C GLN A 324 0.00 13.38 -4.80
N ALA A 325 -0.83 12.50 -5.37
CA ALA A 325 -1.10 12.43 -6.81
C ALA A 325 -1.68 13.75 -7.33
N TRP A 326 -2.66 14.32 -6.62
CA TRP A 326 -3.27 15.57 -7.01
C TRP A 326 -2.34 16.79 -6.88
N ARG A 327 -1.52 16.85 -5.83
CA ARG A 327 -0.49 17.90 -5.69
C ARG A 327 0.55 17.81 -6.79
N ALA A 328 1.01 16.60 -7.13
CA ALA A 328 1.98 16.38 -8.21
C ALA A 328 1.43 16.83 -9.58
N ALA A 329 0.13 16.64 -9.82
CA ALA A 329 -0.59 17.15 -10.99
C ALA A 329 -0.90 18.66 -10.95
N GLN A 330 -0.41 19.40 -9.93
CA GLN A 330 -0.64 20.83 -9.74
C GLN A 330 -2.13 21.22 -9.69
N LEU A 331 -2.98 20.31 -9.19
CA LEU A 331 -4.40 20.56 -9.07
C LEU A 331 -4.67 21.50 -7.88
N SER A 332 -5.27 22.64 -8.17
CA SER A 332 -5.69 23.63 -7.17
C SER A 332 -7.13 23.40 -6.67
N PRO A 333 -7.51 23.94 -5.51
CA PRO A 333 -8.90 23.99 -5.04
C PRO A 333 -9.91 24.48 -6.10
N GLY A 334 -9.49 25.33 -7.04
CA GLY A 334 -10.34 25.77 -8.16
C GLY A 334 -10.75 24.66 -9.12
N HIS A 335 -9.89 23.66 -9.33
CA HIS A 335 -10.22 22.46 -10.12
C HIS A 335 -11.28 21.61 -9.39
N PHE A 336 -11.21 21.59 -8.06
CA PHE A 336 -12.21 20.94 -7.22
C PHE A 336 -13.49 21.77 -7.04
N ALA A 337 -13.45 23.09 -7.21
CA ALA A 337 -14.63 23.95 -7.10
C ALA A 337 -15.68 23.65 -8.18
N GLY A 338 -15.24 23.29 -9.39
CA GLY A 338 -16.14 22.76 -10.44
C GLY A 338 -16.83 21.46 -10.01
N ARG A 339 -16.06 20.53 -9.41
CA ARG A 339 -16.57 19.32 -8.77
C ARG A 339 -17.52 19.62 -7.60
N ALA A 340 -17.21 20.57 -6.74
CA ALA A 340 -18.01 20.93 -5.57
C ALA A 340 -19.34 21.60 -5.98
N ALA A 341 -19.34 22.43 -7.03
CA ALA A 341 -20.56 23.00 -7.60
C ALA A 341 -21.44 21.94 -8.28
N GLN A 342 -20.84 20.91 -8.86
CA GLN A 342 -21.52 19.71 -9.38
C GLN A 342 -22.08 18.86 -8.24
N ALA A 343 -21.26 18.57 -7.23
CA ALA A 343 -21.62 17.85 -6.00
C ALA A 343 -22.70 18.55 -5.18
N ALA A 344 -22.74 19.89 -5.17
CA ALA A 344 -23.79 20.66 -4.52
C ALA A 344 -25.17 20.47 -5.17
N LYS A 345 -25.22 19.96 -6.42
CA LYS A 345 -26.45 19.53 -7.09
C LYS A 345 -26.83 18.08 -6.75
N THR A 346 -25.99 17.35 -6.02
CA THR A 346 -26.16 15.94 -5.65
C THR A 346 -25.85 15.77 -4.15
N PRO A 347 -26.85 15.86 -3.25
CA PRO A 347 -26.66 15.97 -1.80
C PRO A 347 -25.71 14.96 -1.15
N GLU A 348 -25.63 13.74 -1.69
CA GLU A 348 -24.76 12.65 -1.24
C GLU A 348 -23.26 12.93 -1.47
N ILE A 349 -22.91 13.74 -2.46
CA ILE A 349 -21.52 14.07 -2.78
C ILE A 349 -21.05 15.24 -1.90
N LYS A 350 -21.90 16.23 -1.63
CA LYS A 350 -21.56 17.38 -0.77
C LYS A 350 -21.14 16.96 0.65
N ALA A 351 -21.85 16.01 1.26
CA ALA A 351 -21.50 15.49 2.59
C ALA A 351 -20.13 14.78 2.65
N ARG A 352 -19.59 14.34 1.50
CA ARG A 352 -18.30 13.64 1.39
C ARG A 352 -17.10 14.57 1.33
N TRP A 353 -17.29 15.85 1.01
CA TRP A 353 -16.19 16.83 0.83
C TRP A 353 -15.93 17.69 2.07
N ASP A 354 -16.93 17.87 2.92
CA ASP A 354 -16.84 18.72 4.12
C ASP A 354 -16.22 17.98 5.34
N ALA A 355 -15.83 16.71 5.20
CA ALA A 355 -15.20 15.84 6.22
C ALA A 355 -13.77 15.43 5.81
#